data_AF-A0A925XH64-F1
#
_entry.id   AF-A0A925XH64-F1
#
_cell.length_a   1.000
_cell.length_b   1.000
_cell.length_c   1.000
_cell.angle_alpha   90.00
_cell.angle_beta   90.00
_cell.angle_gamma   90.00
#
_symmetry.space_group_name_H-M   'P 1'
#
loop_
_entity.id
_entity.type
_entity.pdbx_description
1 polymer ?
#
loop_
_entity_poly.entity_id
_entity_poly.type
_entity_poly.pdbx_seq_one_letter_code
_entity_poly.pdbx_strand_id
1 'polypeptide(L)'
;MAGELGVSGAGAMERRPDWTVLAQSGRWNANDIPKHLLTDVLGKDAGVATTLEGSAAGSLVAVPVRARSLLGAVLTFTGRNLPDEVLPLAILFGKAVGACIDVIVDRRRSTQQVDRLRSILKISVTLSTVKETEPLLELIAREAVRLLDCDRSSIFLWDREHQEVIACPALGVEGNSLRLSDKTGIVGEVIHTAKALRIDDAYQDSRFSRKVDQASGYKTRNLLCAPLFDGEHKLLGAFEVINKNAGAFSDEDEATLQDLSMQVAVALHNTRERESLLRSHRQLTEQVTKGVSLIGESPAMQAMRSTIRRLAVTDLPVLILGESGTGKEVVAQSLHYQGPRADRPFIAVNCAALAETLLESELFGHEKGAFTDAREMHRGKFEVAEGGTILLDEIGDMSPGGQAKLLRVLEQKVITRVGGSQSIPINARIIAATNAQLADAVRAKKFREDLYFRLNVVTLDLPPLRDRTDDVLPLAEHFLNGFAVQARRPKLQLSAEARKRLQAHTWPGNVRELRNLMERVAFLAPGEKVEADDLAFILSPEQNRMQEPSLDLGLGEATILFQQDFIRRAIKRVRNNMSESARLLGLHRSNLYRKMRQLGMSEASGRDEEEEEGTEVRDVLDPRSK
;
A
#
# COMPACT_ATOMS: atom_id res chain seq x y z
N MET A 1 9.60 -5.76 76.33
CA MET A 1 10.90 -6.44 76.14
C MET A 1 12.11 -5.63 76.59
N ALA A 2 12.30 -4.34 76.23
CA ALA A 2 13.51 -3.60 76.62
C ALA A 2 13.70 -3.40 78.14
N GLY A 3 12.61 -3.23 78.89
CA GLY A 3 12.66 -3.06 80.36
C GLY A 3 12.96 -4.34 81.15
N GLU A 4 12.74 -5.53 80.58
CA GLU A 4 12.99 -6.83 81.22
C GLU A 4 14.43 -7.34 81.01
N LEU A 5 15.15 -6.80 80.02
CA LEU A 5 16.51 -7.22 79.63
C LEU A 5 17.62 -6.25 80.07
N GLY A 6 17.29 -5.22 80.85
CA GLY A 6 18.27 -4.24 81.34
C GLY A 6 18.84 -3.28 80.28
N VAL A 7 18.27 -3.27 79.07
CA VAL A 7 18.70 -2.40 77.95
C VAL A 7 18.18 -0.97 78.17
N SER A 8 19.11 -0.02 78.32
CA SER A 8 18.83 1.41 78.52
C SER A 8 18.90 2.22 77.22
N GLY A 9 19.55 1.71 76.18
CA GLY A 9 19.70 2.36 74.88
C GLY A 9 20.06 1.38 73.76
N ALA A 10 19.77 1.75 72.52
CA ALA A 10 20.15 1.01 71.34
C ALA A 10 20.51 1.97 70.19
N GLY A 11 21.46 1.57 69.35
CA GLY A 11 21.84 2.35 68.17
C GLY A 11 22.37 1.48 67.05
N ALA A 12 22.11 1.90 65.82
CA ALA A 12 22.63 1.29 64.60
C ALA A 12 23.67 2.21 63.98
N MET A 13 24.84 1.66 63.66
CA MET A 13 25.94 2.39 63.06
C MET A 13 26.40 1.68 61.78
N GLU A 14 26.75 2.42 60.75
CA GLU A 14 27.30 1.92 59.49
C GLU A 14 28.73 2.39 59.33
N ARG A 15 29.61 1.51 58.85
CA ARG A 15 30.96 1.87 58.46
C ARG A 15 30.98 2.34 57.02
N ARG A 16 31.11 3.65 56.82
CA ARG A 16 31.54 4.27 55.55
C ARG A 16 33.04 4.62 55.69
N PRO A 17 33.66 5.58 54.97
CA PRO A 17 35.05 5.99 55.29
C PRO A 17 35.27 6.24 56.78
N ASP A 18 34.23 6.76 57.45
CA ASP A 18 34.07 6.87 58.90
C ASP A 18 32.78 6.16 59.40
N TRP A 19 32.67 5.97 60.71
CA TRP A 19 31.46 5.45 61.36
C TRP A 19 30.35 6.50 61.42
N THR A 20 29.20 6.19 60.84
CA THR A 20 28.01 7.04 60.84
C THR A 20 26.85 6.41 61.59
N VAL A 21 26.14 7.19 62.41
CA VAL A 21 24.94 6.74 63.13
C VAL A 21 23.76 6.72 62.15
N LEU A 22 23.13 5.56 61.99
CA LEU A 22 21.94 5.38 61.16
C LEU A 22 20.64 5.67 61.93
N ALA A 23 20.58 5.19 63.17
CA ALA A 23 19.44 5.36 64.06
C ALA A 23 19.86 5.16 65.51
N GLN A 24 19.15 5.80 66.45
CA GLN A 24 19.39 5.64 67.89
C GLN A 24 18.08 5.75 68.67
N SER A 25 18.03 5.12 69.85
CA SER A 25 16.90 5.16 70.76
C SER A 25 17.34 4.98 72.21
N GLY A 26 16.62 5.59 73.14
CA GLY A 26 16.93 5.52 74.58
C GLY A 26 18.18 6.32 74.97
N ARG A 27 18.84 5.92 76.07
CA ARG A 27 20.08 6.54 76.57
C ARG A 27 21.30 5.97 75.84
N TRP A 28 21.33 6.14 74.53
CA TRP A 28 22.43 5.70 73.67
C TRP A 28 23.18 6.91 73.12
N ASN A 29 24.52 6.86 73.11
CA ASN A 29 25.38 7.93 72.62
C ASN A 29 26.55 7.33 71.83
N ALA A 30 26.74 7.79 70.60
CA ALA A 30 27.78 7.29 69.70
C ALA A 30 29.21 7.47 70.26
N ASN A 31 29.43 8.49 71.09
CA ASN A 31 30.75 8.76 71.69
C ASN A 31 31.14 7.71 72.75
N ASP A 32 30.16 7.03 73.34
CA ASP A 32 30.37 6.02 74.37
C ASP A 32 30.67 4.63 73.78
N ILE A 33 30.60 4.50 72.44
CA ILE A 33 30.77 3.23 71.73
C ILE A 33 32.20 3.10 71.17
N PRO A 34 32.99 2.13 71.63
CA PRO A 34 34.35 1.96 71.12
C PRO A 34 34.35 1.46 69.66
N LYS A 35 34.79 2.32 68.73
CA LYS A 35 34.81 2.03 67.28
C LYS A 35 35.65 0.81 66.89
N HIS A 36 36.68 0.47 67.67
CA HIS A 36 37.49 -0.73 67.44
C HIS A 36 36.66 -2.01 67.65
N LEU A 37 35.76 -2.04 68.64
CA LEU A 37 34.86 -3.19 68.87
C LEU A 37 33.87 -3.38 67.71
N LEU A 38 33.31 -2.29 67.17
CA LEU A 38 32.42 -2.37 66.01
C LEU A 38 33.15 -2.90 64.77
N THR A 39 34.44 -2.56 64.64
CA THR A 39 35.29 -3.05 63.55
C THR A 39 35.56 -4.55 63.71
N ASP A 40 35.83 -5.01 64.94
CA ASP A 40 36.00 -6.43 65.25
C ASP A 40 34.72 -7.24 65.02
N VAL A 41 33.56 -6.70 65.39
CA VAL A 41 32.25 -7.32 65.16
C VAL A 41 31.99 -7.56 63.67
N LEU A 42 32.31 -6.57 62.83
CA LEU A 42 32.22 -6.72 61.37
C LEU A 42 33.26 -7.68 60.82
N GLY A 43 34.52 -7.58 61.29
CA GLY A 43 35.62 -8.39 60.77
C GLY A 43 35.52 -9.88 61.12
N LYS A 44 34.98 -10.20 62.30
CA LYS A 44 34.73 -11.58 62.76
C LYS A 44 33.33 -12.09 62.41
N ASP A 45 32.46 -11.22 61.89
CA ASP A 45 31.04 -11.50 61.64
C ASP A 45 30.33 -12.18 62.85
N ALA A 46 30.68 -11.72 64.05
CA ALA A 46 30.26 -12.28 65.33
C ALA A 46 29.87 -11.19 66.32
N GLY A 47 28.85 -11.45 67.13
CA GLY A 47 28.45 -10.54 68.20
C GLY A 47 29.43 -10.53 69.37
N VAL A 48 29.54 -9.39 70.05
CA VAL A 48 30.39 -9.18 71.23
C VAL A 48 29.55 -8.60 72.36
N ALA A 49 29.70 -9.14 73.57
CA ALA A 49 29.21 -8.55 74.80
C ALA A 49 30.41 -8.13 75.67
N THR A 50 30.40 -6.91 76.21
CA THR A 50 31.50 -6.40 77.04
C THR A 50 31.03 -5.34 78.02
N THR A 51 31.81 -5.10 79.08
CA THR A 51 31.58 -4.05 80.07
C THR A 51 32.40 -2.81 79.69
N LEU A 52 31.75 -1.64 79.69
CA LEU A 52 32.40 -0.37 79.35
C LEU A 52 32.87 0.34 80.63
N GLU A 53 34.12 0.11 81.02
CA GLU A 53 34.71 0.76 82.19
C GLU A 53 34.73 2.29 82.02
N GLY A 54 34.16 3.03 82.99
CA GLY A 54 34.12 4.49 82.98
C GLY A 54 33.00 5.14 82.14
N SER A 55 32.16 4.37 81.47
CA SER A 55 31.00 4.88 80.70
C SER A 55 29.72 4.89 81.53
N ALA A 56 28.86 5.90 81.31
CA ALA A 56 27.52 5.96 81.89
C ALA A 56 26.60 4.79 81.43
N ALA A 57 26.98 4.11 80.34
CA ALA A 57 26.27 2.99 79.76
C ALA A 57 26.43 1.66 80.53
N GLY A 58 27.55 1.42 81.22
CA GLY A 58 27.83 0.20 82.01
C GLY A 58 28.24 -1.02 81.18
N SER A 59 27.37 -1.53 80.31
CA SER A 59 27.62 -2.71 79.45
C SER A 59 27.17 -2.43 78.02
N LEU A 60 27.80 -3.11 77.06
CA LEU A 60 27.54 -3.01 75.62
C LEU A 60 27.44 -4.41 75.00
N VAL A 61 26.39 -4.62 74.21
CA VAL A 61 26.26 -5.74 73.27
C VAL A 61 26.25 -5.18 71.86
N ALA A 62 27.14 -5.64 71.00
CA ALA A 62 27.24 -5.24 69.61
C ALA A 62 27.14 -6.46 68.69
N VAL A 63 26.32 -6.39 67.65
CA VAL A 63 26.04 -7.50 66.74
C VAL A 63 25.99 -7.00 65.29
N PRO A 64 26.48 -7.78 64.31
CA PRO A 64 26.43 -7.37 62.92
C PRO A 64 24.98 -7.42 62.40
N VAL A 65 24.60 -6.45 61.58
CA VAL A 65 23.33 -6.47 60.83
C VAL A 65 23.60 -7.13 59.50
N ARG A 66 23.05 -8.32 59.28
CA ARG A 66 23.24 -9.08 58.04
C ARG A 66 22.15 -8.71 57.02
N ALA A 67 22.40 -7.67 56.23
CA ALA A 67 21.56 -7.28 55.10
C ALA A 67 22.40 -7.26 53.81
N ARG A 68 21.87 -7.77 52.70
CA ARG A 68 22.51 -7.63 51.37
C ARG A 68 22.55 -6.18 50.91
N SER A 69 21.56 -5.41 51.33
CA SER A 69 21.36 -4.01 50.94
C SER A 69 22.08 -2.99 51.84
N LEU A 70 22.65 -3.41 52.96
CA LEU A 70 23.33 -2.54 53.93
C LEU A 70 24.57 -3.23 54.50
N LEU A 71 25.71 -3.04 53.84
CA LEU A 71 26.98 -3.65 54.21
C LEU A 71 27.67 -2.84 55.31
N GLY A 72 28.25 -3.53 56.30
CA GLY A 72 29.03 -2.87 57.35
C GLY A 72 28.20 -2.17 58.44
N ALA A 73 26.94 -2.58 58.61
CA ALA A 73 26.10 -2.10 59.70
C ALA A 73 26.24 -2.97 60.97
N VAL A 74 26.30 -2.31 62.12
CA VAL A 74 26.35 -2.93 63.45
C VAL A 74 25.23 -2.35 64.30
N LEU A 75 24.51 -3.24 64.97
CA LEU A 75 23.52 -2.88 65.96
C LEU A 75 24.12 -3.01 67.35
N THR A 76 23.92 -2.00 68.17
CA THR A 76 24.49 -1.89 69.51
C THR A 76 23.39 -1.69 70.54
N PHE A 77 23.55 -2.30 71.71
CA PHE A 77 22.64 -2.22 72.84
C PHE A 77 23.46 -1.88 74.09
N THR A 78 23.03 -0.88 74.85
CA THR A 78 23.69 -0.41 76.07
C THR A 78 22.79 -0.61 77.28
N GLY A 79 23.36 -0.88 78.45
CA GLY A 79 22.60 -1.11 79.69
C GLY A 79 23.52 -1.25 80.90
N ARG A 80 23.06 -0.85 82.09
CA ARG A 80 23.91 -0.76 83.31
C ARG A 80 24.54 -2.09 83.73
N ASN A 81 23.90 -3.21 83.41
CA ASN A 81 24.39 -4.56 83.67
C ASN A 81 23.67 -5.53 82.72
N LEU A 82 24.14 -5.65 81.47
CA LEU A 82 23.54 -6.55 80.48
C LEU A 82 24.05 -7.97 80.72
N PRO A 83 23.18 -8.96 81.01
CA PRO A 83 23.62 -10.33 81.17
C PRO A 83 24.07 -10.95 79.84
N ASP A 84 25.02 -11.88 79.88
CA ASP A 84 25.56 -12.56 78.69
C ASP A 84 24.47 -13.30 77.88
N GLU A 85 23.37 -13.69 78.54
CA GLU A 85 22.19 -14.29 77.93
C GLU A 85 21.49 -13.38 76.89
N VAL A 86 21.77 -12.07 76.89
CA VAL A 86 21.26 -11.12 75.90
C VAL A 86 21.97 -11.27 74.55
N LEU A 87 23.20 -11.78 74.50
CA LEU A 87 24.00 -11.85 73.27
C LEU A 87 23.36 -12.75 72.18
N PRO A 88 22.91 -13.99 72.48
CA PRO A 88 22.19 -14.80 71.49
C PRO A 88 20.91 -14.14 70.96
N LEU A 89 20.15 -13.45 71.83
CA LEU A 89 18.95 -12.72 71.45
C LEU A 89 19.28 -11.52 70.56
N ALA A 90 20.34 -10.77 70.88
CA ALA A 90 20.82 -9.66 70.08
C ALA A 90 21.29 -10.14 68.69
N ILE A 91 21.99 -11.28 68.59
CA ILE A 91 22.41 -11.85 67.31
C ILE A 91 21.19 -12.22 66.45
N LEU A 92 20.18 -12.88 67.04
CA LEU A 92 18.93 -13.20 66.34
C LEU A 92 18.23 -11.93 65.86
N PHE A 93 18.20 -10.89 66.71
CA PHE A 93 17.61 -9.60 66.38
C PHE A 93 18.36 -8.90 65.24
N GLY A 94 19.70 -8.90 65.25
CA GLY A 94 20.52 -8.34 64.17
C GLY A 94 20.28 -9.03 62.82
N LYS A 95 20.10 -10.37 62.82
CA LYS A 95 19.70 -11.13 61.62
C LYS A 95 18.29 -10.78 61.17
N ALA A 96 17.33 -10.70 62.10
CA ALA A 96 15.94 -10.36 61.79
C ALA A 96 15.81 -8.95 61.21
N VAL A 97 16.50 -7.96 61.81
CA VAL A 97 16.58 -6.59 61.30
C VAL A 97 17.19 -6.57 59.90
N GLY A 98 18.29 -7.29 59.68
CA GLY A 98 18.92 -7.38 58.36
C GLY A 98 17.99 -7.96 57.29
N ALA A 99 17.28 -9.05 57.59
CA ALA A 99 16.29 -9.63 56.69
C ALA A 99 15.11 -8.68 56.42
N CYS A 100 14.61 -7.97 57.44
CA CYS A 100 13.55 -6.97 57.28
C CYS A 100 13.98 -5.80 56.39
N ILE A 101 15.22 -5.32 56.54
CA ILE A 101 15.77 -4.26 55.68
C ILE A 101 15.80 -4.73 54.22
N ASP A 102 16.31 -5.95 53.95
CA ASP A 102 16.32 -6.51 52.60
C ASP A 102 14.90 -6.63 52.02
N VAL A 103 13.92 -7.11 52.80
CA VAL A 103 12.51 -7.20 52.36
C VAL A 103 11.93 -5.82 52.03
N ILE A 104 12.23 -4.81 52.83
CA ILE A 104 11.75 -3.43 52.59
C ILE A 104 12.39 -2.84 51.34
N VAL A 105 13.70 -3.04 51.15
CA VAL A 105 14.43 -2.54 49.97
C VAL A 105 13.95 -3.25 48.70
N ASP A 106 13.80 -4.59 48.75
CA ASP A 106 13.29 -5.37 47.63
C ASP A 106 11.85 -4.95 47.29
N ARG A 107 10.97 -4.78 48.29
CA ARG A 107 9.60 -4.31 48.08
C ARG A 107 9.54 -2.90 47.49
N ARG A 108 10.41 -2.00 47.93
CA ARG A 108 10.51 -0.64 47.38
C ARG A 108 10.93 -0.68 45.92
N ARG A 109 11.98 -1.45 45.58
CA ARG A 109 12.43 -1.67 44.20
C ARG A 109 11.34 -2.27 43.32
N SER A 110 10.64 -3.31 43.79
CA SER A 110 9.53 -3.92 43.03
C SER A 110 8.39 -2.93 42.80
N THR A 111 8.07 -2.09 43.79
CA THR A 111 7.01 -1.08 43.66
C THR A 111 7.39 -0.02 42.63
N GLN A 112 8.63 0.50 42.69
CA GLN A 112 9.18 1.42 41.70
C GLN A 112 9.18 0.82 40.29
N GLN A 113 9.59 -0.44 40.15
CA GLN A 113 9.56 -1.15 38.87
C GLN A 113 8.14 -1.28 38.31
N VAL A 114 7.14 -1.60 39.15
CA VAL A 114 5.74 -1.69 38.74
C VAL A 114 5.21 -0.32 38.26
N ASP A 115 5.51 0.75 38.98
CA ASP A 115 5.05 2.10 38.62
C ASP A 115 5.75 2.60 37.34
N ARG A 116 7.02 2.27 37.16
CA ARG A 116 7.76 2.50 35.91
C ARG A 116 7.11 1.78 34.74
N LEU A 117 6.90 0.46 34.85
CA LEU A 117 6.29 -0.35 33.78
C LEU A 117 4.88 0.12 33.42
N ARG A 118 4.08 0.53 34.42
CA ARG A 118 2.76 1.16 34.18
C ARG A 118 2.86 2.45 33.38
N SER A 119 3.86 3.29 33.68
CA SER A 119 4.10 4.54 32.96
C SER A 119 4.51 4.26 31.51
N ILE A 120 5.41 3.32 31.29
CA ILE A 120 5.84 2.89 29.94
C ILE A 120 4.65 2.31 29.15
N LEU A 121 3.81 1.48 29.77
CA LEU A 121 2.62 0.93 29.12
C LEU A 121 1.64 2.04 28.70
N LYS A 122 1.42 3.04 29.58
CA LYS A 122 0.56 4.19 29.26
C LYS A 122 1.12 5.01 28.09
N ILE A 123 2.43 5.21 28.04
CA ILE A 123 3.10 5.87 26.91
C ILE A 123 2.90 5.04 25.64
N SER A 124 3.18 3.73 25.67
CA SER A 124 3.02 2.81 24.53
C SER A 124 1.61 2.86 23.94
N VAL A 125 0.55 2.83 24.77
CA VAL A 125 -0.83 3.01 24.31
C VAL A 125 -1.01 4.35 23.61
N THR A 126 -0.48 5.43 24.17
CA THR A 126 -0.58 6.78 23.57
C THR A 126 0.13 6.84 22.22
N LEU A 127 1.35 6.29 22.12
CA LEU A 127 2.13 6.21 20.88
C LEU A 127 1.36 5.45 19.78
N SER A 128 0.66 4.38 20.13
CA SER A 128 -0.11 3.55 19.19
C SER A 128 -1.28 4.28 18.50
N THR A 129 -1.72 5.42 19.04
CA THR A 129 -2.84 6.19 18.48
C THR A 129 -2.41 7.09 17.32
N VAL A 130 -1.11 7.40 17.22
CA VAL A 130 -0.56 8.30 16.20
C VAL A 130 -0.25 7.50 14.93
N LYS A 131 -0.67 8.02 13.78
CA LYS A 131 -0.57 7.31 12.49
C LYS A 131 0.47 7.88 11.53
N GLU A 132 1.13 8.97 11.92
CA GLU A 132 2.08 9.73 11.12
C GLU A 132 3.41 9.84 11.86
N THR A 133 4.52 9.74 11.12
CA THR A 133 5.86 9.62 11.72
C THR A 133 6.29 10.88 12.48
N GLU A 134 6.05 12.07 11.94
CA GLU A 134 6.50 13.33 12.55
C GLU A 134 5.78 13.65 13.88
N PRO A 135 4.44 13.63 13.97
CA PRO A 135 3.74 13.79 15.24
C PRO A 135 4.09 12.72 16.27
N LEU A 136 4.42 11.50 15.82
CA LEU A 136 4.83 10.42 16.70
C LEU A 136 6.17 10.72 17.37
N LEU A 137 7.16 11.19 16.60
CA LEU A 137 8.49 11.55 17.10
C LEU A 137 8.41 12.68 18.15
N GLU A 138 7.58 13.69 17.93
CA GLU A 138 7.34 14.76 18.91
C GLU A 138 6.69 14.26 20.19
N LEU A 139 5.72 13.36 20.08
CA LEU A 139 5.06 12.76 21.24
C LEU A 139 6.07 11.94 22.06
N ILE A 140 6.90 11.13 21.40
CA ILE A 140 7.92 10.32 22.07
C ILE A 140 8.89 11.20 22.86
N ALA A 141 9.44 12.24 22.24
CA ALA A 141 10.39 13.13 22.89
C ALA A 141 9.80 13.79 24.15
N ARG A 142 8.53 14.22 24.07
CA ARG A 142 7.80 14.82 25.19
C ARG A 142 7.57 13.85 26.35
N GLU A 143 7.14 12.63 26.04
CA GLU A 143 6.88 11.62 27.07
C GLU A 143 8.19 11.13 27.72
N ALA A 144 9.29 11.05 26.97
CA ALA A 144 10.61 10.72 27.51
C ALA A 144 11.13 11.81 28.45
N VAL A 145 11.04 13.08 28.07
CA VAL A 145 11.39 14.23 28.93
C VAL A 145 10.67 14.17 30.28
N ARG A 146 9.36 13.88 30.24
CA ARG A 146 8.55 13.76 31.45
C ARG A 146 8.89 12.53 32.28
N LEU A 147 9.10 11.37 31.66
CA LEU A 147 9.37 10.11 32.34
C LEU A 147 10.75 10.10 33.02
N LEU A 148 11.75 10.66 32.33
CA LEU A 148 13.15 10.67 32.76
C LEU A 148 13.57 11.98 33.43
N ASP A 149 12.67 12.93 33.65
CA ASP A 149 12.92 14.20 34.35
C ASP A 149 14.22 14.90 33.87
N CYS A 150 14.25 15.22 32.59
CA CYS A 150 15.40 15.81 31.91
C CYS A 150 14.98 17.00 31.04
N ASP A 151 15.95 17.80 30.58
CA ASP A 151 15.65 19.00 29.79
C ASP A 151 15.11 18.66 28.39
N ARG A 152 15.74 17.69 27.70
CA ARG A 152 15.49 17.39 26.29
C ARG A 152 15.68 15.92 25.97
N SER A 153 15.00 15.49 24.92
CA SER A 153 15.07 14.16 24.36
C SER A 153 15.11 14.23 22.83
N SER A 154 15.87 13.34 22.19
CA SER A 154 16.04 13.31 20.74
C SER A 154 16.23 11.89 20.24
N ILE A 155 15.55 11.56 19.14
CA ILE A 155 15.71 10.26 18.46
C ILE A 155 16.61 10.48 17.25
N PHE A 156 17.66 9.67 17.16
CA PHE A 156 18.58 9.66 16.03
C PHE A 156 18.31 8.41 15.21
N LEU A 157 18.01 8.59 13.93
CA LEU A 157 17.75 7.50 12.99
C LEU A 157 18.99 7.30 12.12
N TRP A 158 19.46 6.06 12.02
CA TRP A 158 20.70 5.74 11.33
C TRP A 158 20.46 5.49 9.84
N ASP A 159 21.05 6.34 9.01
CA ASP A 159 21.17 6.16 7.58
C ASP A 159 22.48 5.42 7.28
N ARG A 160 22.38 4.09 7.17
CA ARG A 160 23.53 3.22 6.88
C ARG A 160 24.14 3.44 5.51
N GLU A 161 23.34 3.90 4.55
CA GLU A 161 23.79 4.10 3.16
C GLU A 161 24.73 5.30 3.08
N HIS A 162 24.37 6.38 3.78
CA HIS A 162 25.15 7.63 3.79
C HIS A 162 26.15 7.72 4.96
N GLN A 163 26.17 6.75 5.89
CA GLN A 163 26.97 6.80 7.12
C GLN A 163 26.63 8.04 7.99
N GLU A 164 25.33 8.36 8.06
CA GLU A 164 24.82 9.53 8.77
C GLU A 164 23.77 9.14 9.81
N VAL A 165 23.60 9.99 10.82
CA VAL A 165 22.50 9.94 11.79
C VAL A 165 21.64 11.19 11.65
N ILE A 166 20.32 10.99 11.64
CA ILE A 166 19.33 12.03 11.45
C ILE A 166 18.57 12.23 12.75
N ALA A 167 18.71 13.40 13.37
CA ALA A 167 18.03 13.74 14.61
C ALA A 167 16.58 14.18 14.33
N CYS A 168 15.61 13.58 15.03
CA CYS A 168 14.19 13.88 14.93
C CYS A 168 13.48 13.80 16.30
N PRO A 169 12.64 14.79 16.69
CA PRO A 169 12.58 16.15 16.14
C PRO A 169 13.81 16.96 16.59
N ALA A 170 14.42 17.73 15.70
CA ALA A 170 15.50 18.66 16.08
C ALA A 170 14.90 19.98 16.59
N LEU A 171 14.39 19.98 17.84
CA LEU A 171 13.81 21.15 18.48
C LEU A 171 14.82 22.32 18.51
N GLY A 172 14.55 23.38 17.74
CA GLY A 172 15.37 24.60 17.67
C GLY A 172 16.34 24.70 16.47
N VAL A 173 16.19 23.86 15.44
CA VAL A 173 16.98 23.92 14.20
C VAL A 173 16.08 24.26 13.00
N GLU A 174 16.47 25.21 12.15
CA GLU A 174 15.76 25.49 10.88
C GLU A 174 15.73 24.23 10.02
N GLY A 175 14.52 23.75 9.67
CA GLY A 175 14.33 22.53 8.87
C GLY A 175 14.11 21.23 9.66
N ASN A 176 13.91 21.30 10.98
CA ASN A 176 13.44 20.20 11.86
C ASN A 176 14.27 18.89 11.85
N SER A 177 15.45 18.89 11.21
CA SER A 177 16.34 17.73 11.13
C SER A 177 17.80 18.16 11.16
N LEU A 178 18.61 17.46 11.96
CA LEU A 178 20.06 17.64 12.04
C LEU A 178 20.74 16.36 11.56
N ARG A 179 21.60 16.46 10.54
CA ARG A 179 22.40 15.34 10.03
C ARG A 179 23.81 15.42 10.57
N LEU A 180 24.29 14.31 11.13
CA LEU A 180 25.64 14.17 11.67
C LEU A 180 26.27 12.89 11.13
N SER A 181 27.61 12.82 11.09
CA SER A 181 28.29 11.57 10.77
C SER A 181 28.06 10.53 11.88
N ASP A 182 27.81 9.28 11.51
CA ASP A 182 27.64 8.17 12.45
C ASP A 182 28.90 7.81 13.26
N LYS A 183 30.08 8.34 12.88
CA LYS A 183 31.36 8.12 13.59
C LYS A 183 31.67 9.17 14.65
N THR A 184 30.81 10.17 14.84
CA THR A 184 31.09 11.33 15.69
C THR A 184 30.10 11.42 16.84
N GLY A 185 30.58 11.76 18.04
CA GLY A 185 29.72 12.01 19.19
C GLY A 185 29.31 10.73 19.93
N ILE A 186 28.56 10.91 21.03
CA ILE A 186 28.06 9.81 21.85
C ILE A 186 27.05 8.94 21.08
N VAL A 187 26.17 9.56 20.31
CA VAL A 187 25.19 8.88 19.45
C VAL A 187 25.89 7.90 18.49
N GLY A 188 26.99 8.31 17.86
CA GLY A 188 27.76 7.46 16.97
C GLY A 188 28.38 6.26 17.68
N GLU A 189 28.96 6.48 18.87
CA GLU A 189 29.50 5.40 19.70
C GLU A 189 28.42 4.39 20.11
N VAL A 190 27.23 4.85 20.52
CA VAL A 190 26.09 3.97 20.84
C VAL A 190 25.66 3.14 19.63
N ILE A 191 25.63 3.75 18.43
CA ILE A 191 25.24 3.04 17.21
C ILE A 191 26.25 1.96 16.83
N HIS A 192 27.56 2.24 16.96
CA HIS A 192 28.59 1.27 16.62
C HIS A 192 28.79 0.18 17.67
N THR A 193 28.62 0.50 18.95
CA THR A 193 28.78 -0.46 20.05
C THR A 193 27.51 -1.22 20.37
N ALA A 194 26.35 -0.70 19.95
CA ALA A 194 25.02 -1.19 20.29
C ALA A 194 24.78 -1.29 21.82
N LYS A 195 25.45 -0.44 22.60
CA LYS A 195 25.37 -0.39 24.07
C LYS A 195 24.93 0.99 24.52
N ALA A 196 24.12 1.04 25.57
CA ALA A 196 23.77 2.30 26.18
C ALA A 196 25.00 2.96 26.82
N LEU A 197 25.04 4.29 26.77
CA LEU A 197 26.11 5.10 27.36
C LEU A 197 25.50 6.16 28.26
N ARG A 198 26.02 6.22 29.49
CA ARG A 198 25.69 7.25 30.48
C ARG A 198 26.93 8.10 30.75
N ILE A 199 26.80 9.41 30.55
CA ILE A 199 27.89 10.37 30.69
C ILE A 199 27.51 11.40 31.76
N ASP A 200 28.29 11.44 32.85
CA ASP A 200 28.02 12.32 34.00
C ASP A 200 28.53 13.77 33.79
N ASP A 201 29.58 13.94 32.98
CA ASP A 201 30.08 15.25 32.53
C ASP A 201 30.44 15.18 31.03
N ALA A 202 29.57 15.75 30.20
CA ALA A 202 29.73 15.73 28.75
C ALA A 202 31.00 16.48 28.28
N TYR A 203 31.45 17.52 28.99
CA TYR A 203 32.61 18.31 28.54
C TYR A 203 33.95 17.65 28.89
N GLN A 204 33.95 16.69 29.82
CA GLN A 204 35.12 15.88 30.17
C GLN A 204 35.24 14.60 29.32
N ASP A 205 34.17 14.16 28.67
CA ASP A 205 34.22 12.98 27.79
C ASP A 205 34.84 13.31 26.43
N SER A 206 35.89 12.59 26.05
CA SER A 206 36.61 12.81 24.79
C SER A 206 35.78 12.51 23.54
N ARG A 207 34.70 11.72 23.67
CA ARG A 207 33.80 11.34 22.57
C ARG A 207 32.72 12.39 22.33
N PHE A 208 32.48 13.30 23.26
CA PHE A 208 31.44 14.33 23.13
C PHE A 208 31.85 15.43 22.15
N SER A 209 30.97 15.74 21.19
CA SER A 209 31.21 16.78 20.20
C SER A 209 30.61 18.12 20.61
N ARG A 210 31.47 19.08 20.96
CA ARG A 210 31.06 20.45 21.37
C ARG A 210 30.50 21.31 20.23
N LYS A 211 30.66 20.87 18.97
CA LYS A 211 30.23 21.64 17.79
C LYS A 211 28.71 21.85 17.77
N VAL A 212 27.95 20.86 18.23
CA VAL A 212 26.47 20.91 18.24
C VAL A 212 25.97 21.88 19.31
N ASP A 213 26.55 21.83 20.52
CA ASP A 213 26.29 22.81 21.61
C ASP A 213 26.61 24.24 21.15
N GLN A 214 27.76 24.45 20.49
CA GLN A 214 28.18 25.77 19.99
C GLN A 214 27.23 26.33 18.92
N ALA A 215 26.77 25.50 18.00
CA ALA A 215 25.85 25.92 16.94
C ALA A 215 24.42 26.18 17.44
N SER A 216 23.96 25.41 18.43
CA SER A 216 22.61 25.53 18.99
C SER A 216 22.50 26.54 20.15
N GLY A 217 23.63 27.01 20.70
CA GLY A 217 23.66 27.82 21.91
C GLY A 217 23.23 27.08 23.17
N TYR A 218 23.11 25.75 23.11
CA TYR A 218 22.68 24.90 24.22
C TYR A 218 23.90 24.29 24.93
N LYS A 219 23.80 24.07 26.25
CA LYS A 219 24.88 23.48 27.05
C LYS A 219 24.47 22.12 27.61
N THR A 220 25.16 21.09 27.18
CA THR A 220 24.98 19.72 27.65
C THR A 220 25.87 19.46 28.88
N ARG A 221 25.27 19.17 30.03
CA ARG A 221 25.93 18.86 31.31
C ARG A 221 26.18 17.36 31.45
N ASN A 222 25.11 16.58 31.36
CA ASN A 222 25.13 15.12 31.41
C ASN A 222 24.14 14.57 30.37
N LEU A 223 24.33 13.33 29.95
CA LEU A 223 23.46 12.70 28.95
C LEU A 223 23.39 11.20 29.15
N LEU A 224 22.33 10.61 28.62
CA LEU A 224 22.09 9.18 28.57
C LEU A 224 21.57 8.84 27.17
N CYS A 225 22.23 7.88 26.52
CA CYS A 225 21.91 7.48 25.16
C CYS A 225 21.77 5.96 25.09
N ALA A 226 20.66 5.48 24.53
CA ALA A 226 20.36 4.05 24.39
C ALA A 226 20.15 3.67 22.91
N PRO A 227 20.54 2.47 22.49
CA PRO A 227 20.28 1.99 21.13
C PRO A 227 18.78 1.73 20.89
N LEU A 228 18.31 2.02 19.69
CA LEU A 228 16.95 1.72 19.21
C LEU A 228 16.98 0.48 18.32
N PHE A 229 16.36 -0.61 18.77
CA PHE A 229 16.23 -1.85 18.01
C PHE A 229 14.79 -2.07 17.59
N ASP A 230 14.56 -2.49 16.34
CA ASP A 230 13.24 -2.97 15.93
C ASP A 230 12.91 -4.36 16.50
N GLY A 231 11.70 -4.85 16.20
CA GLY A 231 11.21 -6.16 16.65
C GLY A 231 12.02 -7.35 16.12
N GLU A 232 12.90 -7.16 15.14
CA GLU A 232 13.82 -8.18 14.61
C GLU A 232 15.25 -8.01 15.15
N HIS A 233 15.43 -7.20 16.19
CA HIS A 233 16.72 -6.84 16.79
C HIS A 233 17.68 -6.09 15.85
N LYS A 234 17.17 -5.47 14.78
CA LYS A 234 17.98 -4.61 13.91
C LYS A 234 18.04 -3.21 14.49
N LEU A 235 19.27 -2.70 14.60
CA LEU A 235 19.53 -1.34 15.07
C LEU A 235 19.02 -0.30 14.06
N LEU A 236 18.03 0.49 14.49
CA LEU A 236 17.43 1.61 13.77
C LEU A 236 18.14 2.94 14.03
N GLY A 237 18.82 3.07 15.17
CA GLY A 237 19.48 4.31 15.58
C GLY A 237 19.68 4.38 17.09
N ALA A 238 19.56 5.57 17.67
CA ALA A 238 19.74 5.79 19.10
C ALA A 238 18.73 6.78 19.68
N PHE A 239 18.44 6.64 20.97
CA PHE A 239 17.56 7.51 21.72
C PHE A 239 18.36 8.22 22.81
N GLU A 240 18.44 9.54 22.73
CA GLU A 240 19.20 10.37 23.65
C GLU A 240 18.28 11.20 24.53
N VAL A 241 18.67 11.31 25.81
CA VAL A 241 18.14 12.31 26.74
C VAL A 241 19.31 13.07 27.36
N ILE A 242 19.13 14.37 27.56
CA ILE A 242 20.19 15.27 28.01
C ILE A 242 19.72 16.12 29.19
N ASN A 243 20.67 16.44 30.07
CA ASN A 243 20.52 17.26 31.26
C ASN A 243 19.42 16.78 32.20
N LYS A 244 19.73 15.80 33.06
CA LYS A 244 18.87 15.40 34.18
C LYS A 244 18.61 16.62 35.09
N ASN A 245 17.35 16.88 35.42
CA ASN A 245 16.97 18.05 36.24
C ASN A 245 17.53 17.96 37.66
N ALA A 246 17.55 16.75 38.25
CA ALA A 246 18.10 16.48 39.58
C ALA A 246 19.20 15.41 39.53
N GLY A 247 20.44 15.80 39.84
CA GLY A 247 21.58 14.89 39.94
C GLY A 247 22.11 14.41 38.59
N ALA A 248 22.73 13.22 38.61
CA ALA A 248 23.16 12.48 37.43
C ALA A 248 22.13 11.40 37.07
N PHE A 249 22.18 10.91 35.83
CA PHE A 249 21.37 9.75 35.44
C PHE A 249 21.77 8.53 36.27
N SER A 250 20.79 7.72 36.68
CA SER A 250 20.96 6.51 37.48
C SER A 250 20.90 5.23 36.63
N ASP A 251 21.19 4.08 37.23
CA ASP A 251 21.03 2.77 36.54
C ASP A 251 19.54 2.51 36.24
N GLU A 252 18.64 3.08 37.06
CA GLU A 252 17.19 3.00 36.85
C GLU A 252 16.77 3.85 35.64
N ASP A 253 17.35 5.04 35.44
CA ASP A 253 17.10 5.87 34.26
C ASP A 253 17.56 5.17 32.98
N GLU A 254 18.73 4.52 33.01
CA GLU A 254 19.24 3.76 31.86
C GLU A 254 18.32 2.60 31.49
N ALA A 255 17.90 1.81 32.47
CA ALA A 255 16.93 0.73 32.27
C ALA A 255 15.59 1.28 31.73
N THR A 256 15.14 2.42 32.24
CA THR A 256 13.90 3.08 31.78
C THR A 256 14.00 3.51 30.32
N LEU A 257 15.12 4.13 29.92
CA LEU A 257 15.32 4.58 28.55
C LEU A 257 15.45 3.40 27.59
N GLN A 258 16.10 2.30 28.00
CA GLN A 258 16.18 1.06 27.21
C GLN A 258 14.78 0.44 27.01
N ASP A 259 13.99 0.31 28.09
CA ASP A 259 12.63 -0.21 28.02
C ASP A 259 11.75 0.66 27.09
N LEU A 260 11.87 1.99 27.18
CA LEU A 260 11.15 2.93 26.32
C LEU A 260 11.63 2.86 24.87
N SER A 261 12.94 2.71 24.64
CA SER A 261 13.55 2.58 23.31
C SER A 261 12.93 1.45 22.51
N MET A 262 12.65 0.31 23.16
CA MET A 262 11.97 -0.83 22.54
C MET A 262 10.55 -0.45 22.05
N GLN A 263 9.76 0.21 22.91
CA GLN A 263 8.39 0.61 22.57
C GLN A 263 8.36 1.65 21.43
N VAL A 264 9.30 2.59 21.47
CA VAL A 264 9.47 3.63 20.47
C VAL A 264 9.83 3.04 19.11
N ALA A 265 10.77 2.10 19.08
CA ALA A 265 11.18 1.45 17.84
C ALA A 265 10.02 0.69 17.17
N VAL A 266 9.20 -0.03 17.95
CA VAL A 266 8.01 -0.71 17.44
C VAL A 266 7.00 0.28 16.86
N ALA A 267 6.70 1.37 17.58
CA ALA A 267 5.76 2.38 17.11
C ALA A 267 6.24 3.04 15.80
N LEU A 268 7.55 3.36 15.72
CA LEU A 268 8.16 3.95 14.52
C LEU A 268 8.15 2.98 13.33
N HIS A 269 8.47 1.71 13.56
CA HIS A 269 8.44 0.68 12.52
C HIS A 269 7.05 0.55 11.91
N ASN A 270 6.02 0.36 12.75
CA ASN A 270 4.63 0.21 12.32
C ASN A 270 4.13 1.43 11.54
N THR A 271 4.49 2.62 11.99
CA THR A 271 4.08 3.87 11.33
C THR A 271 4.72 4.02 9.96
N ARG A 272 6.02 3.71 9.84
CA ARG A 272 6.75 3.75 8.57
C ARG A 272 6.28 2.71 7.58
N GLU A 273 6.04 1.48 8.04
CA GLU A 273 5.51 0.40 7.19
C GLU A 273 4.14 0.81 6.63
N ARG A 274 3.26 1.33 7.49
CA ARG A 274 1.96 1.87 7.08
C ARG A 274 2.08 2.96 6.03
N GLU A 275 2.95 3.94 6.24
CA GLU A 275 3.18 5.02 5.26
C GLU A 275 3.73 4.49 3.92
N SER A 276 4.61 3.49 3.96
CA SER A 276 5.16 2.83 2.76
C SER A 276 4.08 2.08 1.98
N LEU A 277 3.22 1.33 2.69
CA LEU A 277 2.08 0.63 2.09
C LEU A 277 1.10 1.62 1.45
N LEU A 278 0.79 2.73 2.12
CA LEU A 278 -0.07 3.78 1.57
C LEU A 278 0.55 4.45 0.35
N ARG A 279 1.87 4.68 0.34
CA ARG A 279 2.58 5.21 -0.84
C ARG A 279 2.54 4.24 -2.02
N SER A 280 2.87 2.99 -1.79
CA SER A 280 2.81 1.93 -2.82
C SER A 280 1.39 1.79 -3.38
N HIS A 281 0.38 1.82 -2.51
CA HIS A 281 -1.02 1.79 -2.92
C HIS A 281 -1.37 2.99 -3.82
N ARG A 282 -1.01 4.22 -3.43
CA ARG A 282 -1.24 5.41 -4.25
C ARG A 282 -0.53 5.31 -5.61
N GLN A 283 0.72 4.86 -5.64
CA GLN A 283 1.46 4.70 -6.90
C GLN A 283 0.78 3.68 -7.83
N LEU A 284 0.30 2.56 -7.28
CA LEU A 284 -0.43 1.57 -8.06
C LEU A 284 -1.77 2.14 -8.57
N THR A 285 -2.52 2.83 -7.71
CA THR A 285 -3.74 3.54 -8.09
C THR A 285 -3.47 4.56 -9.20
N GLU A 286 -2.39 5.34 -9.11
CA GLU A 286 -2.01 6.32 -10.14
C GLU A 286 -1.60 5.65 -11.46
N GLN A 287 -0.88 4.53 -11.42
CA GLN A 287 -0.53 3.76 -12.62
C GLN A 287 -1.78 3.22 -13.32
N VAL A 288 -2.74 2.69 -12.55
CA VAL A 288 -4.02 2.24 -13.08
C VAL A 288 -4.83 3.43 -13.62
N THR A 289 -4.86 4.56 -12.90
CA THR A 289 -5.57 5.77 -13.32
C THR A 289 -5.00 6.35 -14.63
N LYS A 290 -3.68 6.32 -14.83
CA LYS A 290 -3.04 6.73 -16.10
C LYS A 290 -3.44 5.84 -17.29
N GLY A 291 -3.79 4.58 -17.03
CA GLY A 291 -4.31 3.66 -18.05
C GLY A 291 -5.78 3.89 -18.42
N VAL A 292 -6.56 4.51 -17.53
CA VAL A 292 -7.98 4.81 -17.71
C VAL A 292 -8.16 6.25 -18.19
N SER A 293 -8.00 6.48 -19.48
CA SER A 293 -8.27 7.78 -20.11
C SER A 293 -9.45 7.69 -21.07
N LEU A 294 -10.43 8.57 -20.90
CA LEU A 294 -11.57 8.70 -21.81
C LEU A 294 -11.16 9.54 -23.05
N ILE A 295 -10.73 8.84 -24.10
CA ILE A 295 -10.23 9.41 -25.35
C ILE A 295 -11.40 9.87 -26.24
N GLY A 296 -11.19 10.98 -26.95
CA GLY A 296 -12.14 11.58 -27.89
C GLY A 296 -12.24 13.09 -27.68
N GLU A 297 -12.39 13.85 -28.75
CA GLU A 297 -12.51 15.31 -28.74
C GLU A 297 -13.88 15.81 -29.18
N SER A 298 -14.78 14.91 -29.60
CA SER A 298 -16.13 15.25 -30.01
C SER A 298 -16.91 16.01 -28.92
N PRO A 299 -17.84 16.91 -29.30
CA PRO A 299 -18.66 17.65 -28.34
C PRO A 299 -19.39 16.74 -27.34
N ALA A 300 -19.86 15.57 -27.80
CA ALA A 300 -20.52 14.59 -26.94
C ALA A 300 -19.57 14.04 -25.86
N MET A 301 -18.32 13.70 -26.23
CA MET A 301 -17.34 13.22 -25.27
C MET A 301 -16.82 14.31 -24.32
N GLN A 302 -16.73 15.56 -24.79
CA GLN A 302 -16.41 16.70 -23.93
C GLN A 302 -17.50 16.95 -22.87
N ALA A 303 -18.77 16.95 -23.30
CA ALA A 303 -19.92 17.06 -22.39
C ALA A 303 -19.94 15.90 -21.39
N MET A 304 -19.70 14.67 -21.86
CA MET A 304 -19.62 13.50 -21.00
C MET A 304 -18.51 13.62 -19.95
N ARG A 305 -17.29 14.02 -20.32
CA ARG A 305 -16.20 14.25 -19.35
C ARG A 305 -16.59 15.29 -18.30
N SER A 306 -17.25 16.36 -18.70
CA SER A 306 -17.75 17.36 -17.75
C SER A 306 -18.76 16.78 -16.78
N THR A 307 -19.67 15.93 -17.24
CA THR A 307 -20.66 15.29 -16.40
C THR A 307 -20.02 14.25 -15.47
N ILE A 308 -19.08 13.44 -15.97
CA ILE A 308 -18.30 12.49 -15.17
C ILE A 308 -17.60 13.20 -14.02
N ARG A 309 -16.91 14.33 -14.27
CA ARG A 309 -16.24 15.09 -13.19
C ARG A 309 -17.19 15.53 -12.07
N ARG A 310 -18.41 15.97 -12.43
CA ARG A 310 -19.43 16.36 -11.44
C ARG A 310 -20.00 15.16 -10.70
N LEU A 311 -20.21 14.03 -11.38
CA LEU A 311 -20.78 12.82 -10.78
C LEU A 311 -19.76 12.01 -9.99
N ALA A 312 -18.47 12.12 -10.30
CA ALA A 312 -17.43 11.36 -9.63
C ALA A 312 -17.39 11.63 -8.13
N VAL A 313 -17.66 12.88 -7.71
CA VAL A 313 -17.69 13.31 -6.31
C VAL A 313 -18.97 12.94 -5.54
N THR A 314 -19.98 12.37 -6.20
CA THR A 314 -21.24 11.96 -5.57
C THR A 314 -21.28 10.44 -5.31
N ASP A 315 -22.15 9.99 -4.41
CA ASP A 315 -22.38 8.57 -4.14
C ASP A 315 -23.67 8.04 -4.82
N LEU A 316 -24.22 8.81 -5.75
CA LEU A 316 -25.45 8.45 -6.45
C LEU A 316 -25.22 7.22 -7.37
N PRO A 317 -26.20 6.31 -7.47
CA PRO A 317 -26.21 5.30 -8.53
C PRO A 317 -26.18 5.96 -9.91
N VAL A 318 -25.34 5.45 -10.79
CA VAL A 318 -25.23 5.91 -12.18
C VAL A 318 -25.54 4.76 -13.11
N LEU A 319 -26.45 4.99 -14.06
CA LEU A 319 -26.79 4.07 -15.14
C LEU A 319 -26.10 4.53 -16.44
N ILE A 320 -25.22 3.69 -16.98
CA ILE A 320 -24.51 3.94 -18.24
C ILE A 320 -25.23 3.16 -19.35
N LEU A 321 -25.77 3.90 -20.31
CA LEU A 321 -26.40 3.35 -21.50
C LEU A 321 -25.43 3.43 -22.69
N GLY A 322 -25.50 2.45 -23.57
CA GLY A 322 -24.75 2.48 -24.83
C GLY A 322 -24.55 1.09 -25.42
N GLU A 323 -24.32 1.05 -26.73
CA GLU A 323 -24.10 -0.19 -27.46
C GLU A 323 -22.88 -0.96 -26.94
N SER A 324 -22.78 -2.24 -27.30
CA SER A 324 -21.62 -3.05 -26.97
C SER A 324 -20.35 -2.46 -27.61
N GLY A 325 -19.25 -2.43 -26.86
CA GLY A 325 -17.96 -1.95 -27.36
C GLY A 325 -17.78 -0.43 -27.42
N THR A 326 -18.72 0.38 -26.90
CA THR A 326 -18.63 1.86 -26.87
C THR A 326 -17.68 2.42 -25.81
N GLY A 327 -17.30 1.61 -24.81
CA GLY A 327 -16.40 2.00 -23.70
C GLY A 327 -17.09 2.23 -22.34
N LYS A 328 -18.26 1.62 -22.08
CA LYS A 328 -19.00 1.78 -20.81
C LYS A 328 -18.15 1.51 -19.56
N GLU A 329 -17.30 0.48 -19.60
CA GLU A 329 -16.39 0.17 -18.49
C GLU A 329 -15.38 1.30 -18.21
N VAL A 330 -14.84 1.94 -19.25
CA VAL A 330 -13.90 3.07 -19.11
C VAL A 330 -14.61 4.28 -18.49
N VAL A 331 -15.89 4.50 -18.81
CA VAL A 331 -16.72 5.54 -18.17
C VAL A 331 -16.92 5.22 -16.69
N ALA A 332 -17.23 3.97 -16.34
CA ALA A 332 -17.40 3.53 -14.96
C ALA A 332 -16.10 3.68 -14.13
N GLN A 333 -14.96 3.27 -14.70
CA GLN A 333 -13.65 3.44 -14.09
C GLN A 333 -13.32 4.94 -13.92
N SER A 334 -13.65 5.78 -14.91
CA SER A 334 -13.46 7.24 -14.82
C SER A 334 -14.28 7.87 -13.69
N LEU A 335 -15.53 7.42 -13.48
CA LEU A 335 -16.36 7.86 -12.36
C LEU A 335 -15.77 7.48 -10.99
N HIS A 336 -15.12 6.31 -10.91
CA HIS A 336 -14.49 5.82 -9.70
C HIS A 336 -13.18 6.56 -9.37
N TYR A 337 -12.22 6.58 -10.31
CA TYR A 337 -10.89 7.13 -10.08
C TYR A 337 -10.84 8.66 -9.97
N GLN A 338 -11.89 9.37 -10.42
CA GLN A 338 -12.04 10.81 -10.21
C GLN A 338 -12.83 11.16 -8.93
N GLY A 339 -13.29 10.17 -8.18
CA GLY A 339 -14.12 10.33 -7.00
C GLY A 339 -13.37 10.18 -5.68
N PRO A 340 -14.06 10.36 -4.53
CA PRO A 340 -13.46 10.23 -3.19
C PRO A 340 -13.08 8.78 -2.84
N ARG A 341 -13.55 7.80 -3.62
CA ARG A 341 -13.28 6.37 -3.44
C ARG A 341 -12.15 5.88 -4.38
N ALA A 342 -11.37 6.77 -5.00
CA ALA A 342 -10.36 6.40 -6.00
C ALA A 342 -9.27 5.46 -5.48
N ASP A 343 -8.98 5.49 -4.18
CA ASP A 343 -8.04 4.60 -3.48
C ASP A 343 -8.73 3.34 -2.89
N ARG A 344 -9.99 3.09 -3.24
CA ARG A 344 -10.76 1.93 -2.76
C ARG A 344 -10.97 0.92 -3.90
N PRO A 345 -11.42 -0.31 -3.58
CA PRO A 345 -11.63 -1.32 -4.61
C PRO A 345 -12.65 -0.88 -5.68
N PHE A 346 -12.30 -1.11 -6.96
CA PHE A 346 -13.23 -1.09 -8.08
C PHE A 346 -13.49 -2.52 -8.54
N ILE A 347 -14.69 -3.02 -8.34
CA ILE A 347 -15.07 -4.40 -8.67
C ILE A 347 -16.04 -4.38 -9.86
N ALA A 348 -15.64 -4.95 -11.00
CA ALA A 348 -16.50 -5.10 -12.15
C ALA A 348 -17.06 -6.52 -12.24
N VAL A 349 -18.37 -6.64 -12.47
CA VAL A 349 -19.08 -7.91 -12.62
C VAL A 349 -19.94 -7.83 -13.87
N ASN A 350 -19.76 -8.78 -14.78
CA ASN A 350 -20.62 -8.94 -15.95
C ASN A 350 -21.77 -9.88 -15.61
N CYS A 351 -23.00 -9.36 -15.62
CA CYS A 351 -24.20 -10.10 -15.26
C CYS A 351 -24.62 -11.13 -16.32
N ALA A 352 -24.15 -11.03 -17.57
CA ALA A 352 -24.47 -11.96 -18.65
C ALA A 352 -23.50 -13.16 -18.74
N ALA A 353 -22.34 -13.09 -18.09
CA ALA A 353 -21.25 -14.05 -18.29
C ALA A 353 -21.39 -15.36 -17.49
N LEU A 354 -22.29 -15.42 -16.50
CA LEU A 354 -22.44 -16.54 -15.56
C LEU A 354 -23.87 -17.08 -15.57
N ALA A 355 -24.02 -18.37 -15.28
CA ALA A 355 -25.33 -18.95 -15.02
C ALA A 355 -25.97 -18.27 -13.78
N GLU A 356 -27.30 -18.19 -13.73
CA GLU A 356 -28.03 -17.39 -12.72
C GLU A 356 -27.60 -17.69 -11.28
N THR A 357 -27.49 -18.97 -10.91
CA THR A 357 -27.11 -19.40 -9.55
C THR A 357 -25.66 -19.04 -9.20
N LEU A 358 -24.76 -19.10 -10.17
CA LEU A 358 -23.36 -18.70 -10.01
C LEU A 358 -23.24 -17.19 -9.90
N LEU A 359 -24.01 -16.42 -10.69
CA LEU A 359 -24.03 -14.96 -10.61
C LEU A 359 -24.49 -14.49 -9.22
N GLU A 360 -25.56 -15.08 -8.68
CA GLU A 360 -26.03 -14.73 -7.34
C GLU A 360 -25.01 -15.08 -6.25
N SER A 361 -24.38 -16.24 -6.36
CA SER A 361 -23.31 -16.68 -5.47
C SER A 361 -22.08 -15.75 -5.53
N GLU A 362 -21.66 -15.34 -6.72
CA GLU A 362 -20.55 -14.40 -6.90
C GLU A 362 -20.90 -13.01 -6.36
N LEU A 363 -22.07 -12.47 -6.67
CA LEU A 363 -22.46 -11.12 -6.23
C LEU A 363 -22.68 -11.04 -4.72
N PHE A 364 -23.47 -11.97 -4.16
CA PHE A 364 -23.98 -11.88 -2.79
C PHE A 364 -23.28 -12.82 -1.81
N GLY A 365 -22.46 -13.76 -2.30
CA GLY A 365 -21.83 -14.80 -1.48
C GLY A 365 -22.76 -15.97 -1.20
N HIS A 366 -22.22 -17.05 -0.63
CA HIS A 366 -23.00 -18.22 -0.23
C HIS A 366 -22.52 -18.80 1.09
N GLU A 367 -23.46 -19.37 1.84
CA GLU A 367 -23.15 -20.17 3.02
C GLU A 367 -22.76 -21.60 2.64
N LYS A 368 -22.05 -22.28 3.55
CA LYS A 368 -21.69 -23.68 3.36
C LYS A 368 -22.95 -24.54 3.17
N GLY A 369 -23.00 -25.32 2.09
CA GLY A 369 -24.13 -26.19 1.76
C GLY A 369 -25.29 -25.51 1.02
N ALA A 370 -25.14 -24.26 0.55
CA ALA A 370 -26.18 -23.56 -0.19
C ALA A 370 -26.56 -24.21 -1.54
N PHE A 371 -25.64 -24.95 -2.17
CA PHE A 371 -25.85 -25.75 -3.38
C PHE A 371 -24.84 -26.92 -3.42
N THR A 372 -24.99 -27.85 -4.37
CA THR A 372 -24.23 -29.11 -4.43
C THR A 372 -22.70 -28.96 -4.38
N ASP A 373 -22.17 -27.86 -4.92
CA ASP A 373 -20.72 -27.56 -4.93
C ASP A 373 -20.27 -26.58 -3.83
N ALA A 374 -21.18 -26.10 -2.97
CA ALA A 374 -20.89 -25.14 -1.90
C ALA A 374 -20.23 -25.82 -0.67
N ARG A 375 -18.98 -26.27 -0.82
CA ARG A 375 -18.24 -26.97 0.25
C ARG A 375 -17.79 -26.06 1.39
N GLU A 376 -17.57 -24.79 1.09
CA GLU A 376 -17.12 -23.75 2.02
C GLU A 376 -18.00 -22.50 1.89
N MET A 377 -17.90 -21.59 2.84
CA MET A 377 -18.56 -20.28 2.77
C MET A 377 -17.73 -19.36 1.87
N HIS A 378 -18.41 -18.59 1.00
CA HIS A 378 -17.77 -17.63 0.11
C HIS A 378 -18.37 -16.23 0.28
N ARG A 379 -17.50 -15.23 0.36
CA ARG A 379 -17.89 -13.81 0.43
C ARG A 379 -18.21 -13.28 -0.96
N GLY A 380 -19.33 -12.57 -1.10
CA GLY A 380 -19.76 -12.00 -2.38
C GLY A 380 -18.96 -10.77 -2.81
N LYS A 381 -19.04 -10.40 -4.10
CA LYS A 381 -18.42 -9.20 -4.68
C LYS A 381 -18.89 -7.91 -3.99
N PHE A 382 -20.12 -7.85 -3.49
CA PHE A 382 -20.57 -6.71 -2.70
C PHE A 382 -19.80 -6.56 -1.38
N GLU A 383 -19.43 -7.65 -0.72
CA GLU A 383 -18.59 -7.61 0.49
C GLU A 383 -17.13 -7.25 0.14
N VAL A 384 -16.65 -7.68 -1.03
CA VAL A 384 -15.30 -7.35 -1.52
C VAL A 384 -15.20 -5.88 -1.93
N ALA A 385 -16.29 -5.30 -2.43
CA ALA A 385 -16.39 -3.89 -2.82
C ALA A 385 -16.65 -2.94 -1.63
N GLU A 386 -16.49 -3.40 -0.38
CA GLU A 386 -16.76 -2.61 0.81
C GLU A 386 -15.91 -1.32 0.87
N GLY A 387 -16.57 -0.18 1.05
CA GLY A 387 -15.95 1.15 0.96
C GLY A 387 -15.60 1.60 -0.46
N GLY A 388 -15.72 0.72 -1.47
CA GLY A 388 -15.34 0.94 -2.86
C GLY A 388 -16.52 1.18 -3.81
N THR A 389 -16.36 0.73 -5.05
CA THR A 389 -17.35 0.85 -6.14
C THR A 389 -17.53 -0.49 -6.84
N ILE A 390 -18.78 -0.84 -7.13
CA ILE A 390 -19.13 -2.01 -7.93
C ILE A 390 -19.75 -1.57 -9.26
N LEU A 391 -19.21 -2.09 -10.37
CA LEU A 391 -19.79 -1.99 -11.71
C LEU A 391 -20.58 -3.27 -11.98
N LEU A 392 -21.86 -3.12 -12.30
CA LEU A 392 -22.74 -4.17 -12.79
C LEU A 392 -22.93 -3.98 -14.30
N ASP A 393 -22.12 -4.67 -15.10
CA ASP A 393 -22.20 -4.62 -16.55
C ASP A 393 -23.24 -5.60 -17.09
N GLU A 394 -23.91 -5.20 -18.17
CA GLU A 394 -25.09 -5.86 -18.73
C GLU A 394 -26.17 -6.18 -17.69
N ILE A 395 -26.53 -5.19 -16.85
CA ILE A 395 -27.53 -5.34 -15.79
C ILE A 395 -28.91 -5.79 -16.30
N GLY A 396 -29.23 -5.52 -17.57
CA GLY A 396 -30.47 -5.94 -18.22
C GLY A 396 -30.67 -7.46 -18.29
N ASP A 397 -29.59 -8.24 -18.23
CA ASP A 397 -29.61 -9.70 -18.29
C ASP A 397 -29.67 -10.37 -16.89
N MET A 398 -29.83 -9.60 -15.82
CA MET A 398 -29.91 -10.12 -14.46
C MET A 398 -31.21 -10.90 -14.21
N SER A 399 -31.10 -12.07 -13.56
CA SER A 399 -32.26 -12.89 -13.18
C SER A 399 -33.25 -12.14 -12.25
N PRO A 400 -34.54 -12.49 -12.23
CA PRO A 400 -35.52 -11.88 -11.33
C PRO A 400 -35.15 -11.98 -9.84
N GLY A 401 -34.52 -13.09 -9.44
CA GLY A 401 -34.01 -13.30 -8.08
C GLY A 401 -32.87 -12.34 -7.73
N GLY A 402 -31.91 -12.18 -8.65
CA GLY A 402 -30.84 -11.20 -8.55
C GLY A 402 -31.36 -9.76 -8.47
N GLN A 403 -32.36 -9.40 -9.29
CA GLN A 403 -32.99 -8.09 -9.28
C GLN A 403 -33.62 -7.76 -7.91
N ALA A 404 -34.32 -8.73 -7.30
CA ALA A 404 -34.91 -8.55 -5.97
C ALA A 404 -33.87 -8.32 -4.87
N LYS A 405 -32.74 -9.03 -4.92
CA LYS A 405 -31.61 -8.84 -3.98
C LYS A 405 -30.90 -7.52 -4.20
N LEU A 406 -30.68 -7.12 -5.46
CA LEU A 406 -30.06 -5.85 -5.80
C LEU A 406 -30.91 -4.65 -5.35
N LEU A 407 -32.24 -4.76 -5.43
CA LEU A 407 -33.13 -3.73 -4.89
C LEU A 407 -32.90 -3.52 -3.38
N ARG A 408 -32.77 -4.60 -2.61
CA ARG A 408 -32.44 -4.52 -1.17
C ARG A 408 -31.08 -3.86 -0.92
N VAL A 409 -30.09 -4.15 -1.76
CA VAL A 409 -28.77 -3.50 -1.70
C VAL A 409 -28.89 -1.99 -1.91
N LEU A 410 -29.65 -1.55 -2.91
CA LEU A 410 -29.83 -0.13 -3.21
C LEU A 410 -30.61 0.61 -2.11
N GLU A 411 -31.67 0.00 -1.59
CA GLU A 411 -32.58 0.66 -0.64
C GLU A 411 -32.12 0.57 0.82
N GLN A 412 -31.67 -0.61 1.24
CA GLN A 412 -31.38 -0.92 2.65
C GLN A 412 -29.88 -0.99 2.94
N LYS A 413 -29.02 -0.98 1.91
CA LYS A 413 -27.56 -1.11 2.05
C LYS A 413 -27.16 -2.38 2.80
N VAL A 414 -27.88 -3.48 2.54
CA VAL A 414 -27.58 -4.80 3.09
C VAL A 414 -27.63 -5.88 2.02
N ILE A 415 -26.88 -6.95 2.21
CA ILE A 415 -26.97 -8.19 1.44
C ILE A 415 -27.37 -9.37 2.35
N THR A 416 -27.79 -10.45 1.71
CA THR A 416 -27.98 -11.76 2.35
C THR A 416 -27.34 -12.81 1.45
N ARG A 417 -26.46 -13.64 2.02
CA ARG A 417 -25.80 -14.72 1.27
C ARG A 417 -26.82 -15.75 0.81
N VAL A 418 -26.53 -16.41 -0.32
CA VAL A 418 -27.33 -17.53 -0.80
C VAL A 418 -27.34 -18.65 0.25
N GLY A 419 -28.52 -19.15 0.60
CA GLY A 419 -28.71 -20.16 1.65
C GLY A 419 -28.61 -19.64 3.09
N GLY A 420 -28.30 -18.35 3.28
CA GLY A 420 -28.23 -17.70 4.59
C GLY A 420 -29.44 -16.83 4.91
N SER A 421 -29.59 -16.48 6.19
CA SER A 421 -30.61 -15.53 6.68
C SER A 421 -30.01 -14.27 7.32
N GLN A 422 -28.68 -14.23 7.47
CA GLN A 422 -27.99 -13.10 8.08
C GLN A 422 -27.99 -11.90 7.14
N SER A 423 -28.43 -10.75 7.66
CA SER A 423 -28.31 -9.47 6.98
C SER A 423 -26.92 -8.89 7.23
N ILE A 424 -26.20 -8.55 6.16
CA ILE A 424 -24.84 -8.04 6.22
C ILE A 424 -24.86 -6.60 5.67
N PRO A 425 -24.55 -5.57 6.48
CA PRO A 425 -24.47 -4.20 5.99
C PRO A 425 -23.30 -4.03 5.02
N ILE A 426 -23.51 -3.23 3.98
CA ILE A 426 -22.51 -2.95 2.94
C ILE A 426 -22.46 -1.45 2.62
N ASN A 427 -21.28 -0.96 2.27
CA ASN A 427 -21.04 0.41 1.80
C ASN A 427 -20.30 0.41 0.46
N ALA A 428 -21.01 0.06 -0.62
CA ALA A 428 -20.49 0.12 -1.97
C ALA A 428 -21.29 1.13 -2.83
N ARG A 429 -20.57 1.96 -3.60
CA ARG A 429 -21.17 2.76 -4.67
C ARG A 429 -21.51 1.85 -5.84
N ILE A 430 -22.70 2.03 -6.43
CA ILE A 430 -23.17 1.17 -7.52
C ILE A 430 -23.16 1.97 -8.83
N ILE A 431 -22.51 1.41 -9.84
CA ILE A 431 -22.58 1.86 -11.23
C ILE A 431 -23.16 0.69 -12.03
N ALA A 432 -24.22 0.93 -12.79
CA ALA A 432 -24.82 -0.08 -13.66
C ALA A 432 -24.57 0.30 -15.12
N ALA A 433 -24.36 -0.69 -15.98
CA ALA A 433 -24.19 -0.49 -17.41
C ALA A 433 -25.02 -1.51 -18.19
N THR A 434 -25.61 -1.10 -19.32
CA THR A 434 -26.31 -2.02 -20.22
C THR A 434 -26.43 -1.47 -21.62
N ASN A 435 -26.53 -2.38 -22.60
CA ASN A 435 -26.95 -2.05 -23.96
C ASN A 435 -28.47 -2.15 -24.19
N ALA A 436 -29.22 -2.74 -23.24
CA ALA A 436 -30.63 -3.00 -23.40
C ALA A 436 -31.48 -1.77 -23.08
N GLN A 437 -32.61 -1.61 -23.78
CA GLN A 437 -33.61 -0.62 -23.43
C GLN A 437 -34.40 -1.09 -22.20
N LEU A 438 -33.93 -0.74 -21.00
CA LEU A 438 -34.54 -1.19 -19.74
C LEU A 438 -36.03 -0.80 -19.63
N ALA A 439 -36.43 0.34 -20.20
CA ALA A 439 -37.84 0.75 -20.23
C ALA A 439 -38.74 -0.27 -20.96
N ASP A 440 -38.24 -0.85 -22.06
CA ASP A 440 -38.96 -1.89 -22.81
C ASP A 440 -38.95 -3.22 -22.03
N ALA A 441 -37.84 -3.55 -21.38
CA ALA A 441 -37.73 -4.73 -20.53
C ALA A 441 -38.70 -4.69 -19.32
N VAL A 442 -38.94 -3.49 -18.77
CA VAL A 442 -39.96 -3.26 -17.74
C VAL A 442 -41.36 -3.49 -18.29
N ARG A 443 -41.70 -2.93 -19.46
CA ARG A 443 -43.01 -3.17 -20.10
C ARG A 443 -43.24 -4.66 -20.42
N ALA A 444 -42.17 -5.37 -20.78
CA ALA A 444 -42.18 -6.81 -21.02
C ALA A 444 -42.14 -7.67 -19.74
N LYS A 445 -42.15 -7.06 -18.54
CA LYS A 445 -42.03 -7.74 -17.22
C LYS A 445 -40.77 -8.60 -17.05
N LYS A 446 -39.72 -8.33 -17.83
CA LYS A 446 -38.41 -8.98 -17.72
C LYS A 446 -37.50 -8.27 -16.71
N PHE A 447 -37.74 -6.98 -16.49
CA PHE A 447 -37.02 -6.17 -15.52
C PHE A 447 -38.00 -5.52 -14.55
N ARG A 448 -37.66 -5.46 -13.27
CA ARG A 448 -38.55 -4.85 -12.26
C ARG A 448 -38.55 -3.33 -12.36
N GLU A 449 -39.75 -2.76 -12.30
CA GLU A 449 -39.97 -1.32 -12.37
C GLU A 449 -39.35 -0.57 -11.17
N ASP A 450 -39.49 -1.11 -9.96
CA ASP A 450 -38.92 -0.53 -8.74
C ASP A 450 -37.38 -0.43 -8.79
N LEU A 451 -36.71 -1.50 -9.23
CA LEU A 451 -35.26 -1.52 -9.42
C LEU A 451 -34.82 -0.53 -10.50
N TYR A 452 -35.57 -0.44 -11.62
CA TYR A 452 -35.27 0.52 -12.68
C TYR A 452 -35.24 1.95 -12.16
N PHE A 453 -36.25 2.37 -11.39
CA PHE A 453 -36.26 3.72 -10.82
C PHE A 453 -35.14 3.99 -9.81
N ARG A 454 -34.66 2.97 -9.08
CA ARG A 454 -33.53 3.10 -8.15
C ARG A 454 -32.16 3.14 -8.85
N LEU A 455 -32.04 2.53 -10.01
CA LEU A 455 -30.81 2.59 -10.82
C LEU A 455 -30.78 3.86 -11.69
N ASN A 456 -31.92 4.27 -12.23
CA ASN A 456 -32.05 5.39 -13.16
C ASN A 456 -32.14 6.75 -12.44
N VAL A 457 -31.28 6.97 -11.44
CA VAL A 457 -31.18 8.27 -10.73
C VAL A 457 -30.41 9.27 -11.58
N VAL A 458 -29.29 8.84 -12.14
CA VAL A 458 -28.51 9.60 -13.13
C VAL A 458 -28.15 8.69 -14.28
N THR A 459 -28.44 9.14 -15.50
CA THR A 459 -28.18 8.40 -16.73
C THR A 459 -27.06 9.04 -17.52
N LEU A 460 -26.11 8.23 -18.00
CA LEU A 460 -25.08 8.63 -18.95
C LEU A 460 -25.27 7.84 -20.24
N ASP A 461 -25.62 8.53 -21.30
CA ASP A 461 -25.76 7.91 -22.63
C ASP A 461 -24.44 8.03 -23.40
N LEU A 462 -23.86 6.89 -23.76
CA LEU A 462 -22.59 6.78 -24.46
C LEU A 462 -22.85 6.53 -25.95
N PRO A 463 -22.63 7.55 -26.81
CA PRO A 463 -22.98 7.43 -28.22
C PRO A 463 -22.11 6.36 -28.91
N PRO A 464 -22.69 5.65 -29.89
CA PRO A 464 -21.92 4.76 -30.74
C PRO A 464 -20.88 5.55 -31.54
N LEU A 465 -19.81 4.88 -31.97
CA LEU A 465 -18.66 5.52 -32.61
C LEU A 465 -19.03 6.24 -33.91
N ARG A 466 -20.04 5.74 -34.64
CA ARG A 466 -20.61 6.37 -35.84
C ARG A 466 -21.24 7.75 -35.61
N ASP A 467 -21.70 8.03 -34.40
CA ASP A 467 -22.30 9.33 -34.05
C ASP A 467 -21.25 10.32 -33.51
N ARG A 468 -19.98 9.89 -33.43
CA ARG A 468 -18.81 10.67 -32.99
C ARG A 468 -17.59 10.35 -33.87
N THR A 469 -17.74 10.52 -35.18
CA THR A 469 -16.71 10.21 -36.18
C THR A 469 -15.40 10.97 -35.97
N ASP A 470 -15.44 12.17 -35.39
CA ASP A 470 -14.26 12.96 -35.01
C ASP A 470 -13.32 12.22 -34.03
N ASP A 471 -13.87 11.28 -33.25
CA ASP A 471 -13.10 10.52 -32.26
C ASP A 471 -12.40 9.30 -32.85
N VAL A 472 -12.75 8.88 -34.06
CA VAL A 472 -12.21 7.67 -34.70
C VAL A 472 -10.69 7.75 -34.86
N LEU A 473 -10.17 8.87 -35.37
CA LEU A 473 -8.73 9.02 -35.60
C LEU A 473 -7.93 9.13 -34.29
N PRO A 474 -8.31 9.98 -33.31
CA PRO A 474 -7.64 10.00 -32.00
C PRO A 474 -7.62 8.63 -31.31
N LEU A 475 -8.72 7.88 -31.37
CA LEU A 475 -8.78 6.51 -30.82
C LEU A 475 -7.87 5.55 -31.58
N ALA A 476 -7.91 5.59 -32.92
CA ALA A 476 -7.08 4.74 -33.77
C ALA A 476 -5.59 4.96 -33.49
N GLU A 477 -5.15 6.22 -33.45
CA GLU A 477 -3.77 6.59 -33.16
C GLU A 477 -3.36 6.19 -31.73
N HIS A 478 -4.25 6.38 -30.75
CA HIS A 478 -3.98 5.96 -29.37
C HIS A 478 -3.70 4.44 -29.29
N PHE A 479 -4.60 3.62 -29.84
CA PHE A 479 -4.42 2.17 -29.83
C PHE A 479 -3.21 1.73 -30.64
N LEU A 480 -3.02 2.28 -31.84
CA LEU A 480 -1.90 1.92 -32.71
C LEU A 480 -0.55 2.20 -32.04
N ASN A 481 -0.41 3.37 -31.39
CA ASN A 481 0.81 3.72 -30.65
C ASN A 481 1.03 2.79 -29.44
N GLY A 482 -0.02 2.49 -28.68
CA GLY A 482 0.05 1.58 -27.53
C GLY A 482 0.48 0.16 -27.93
N PHE A 483 -0.10 -0.39 -28.98
CA PHE A 483 0.24 -1.71 -29.50
C PHE A 483 1.59 -1.75 -30.21
N ALA A 484 2.03 -0.67 -30.86
CA ALA A 484 3.37 -0.58 -31.46
C ALA A 484 4.47 -0.75 -30.40
N VAL A 485 4.32 -0.12 -29.22
CA VAL A 485 5.24 -0.29 -28.09
C VAL A 485 5.28 -1.74 -27.61
N GLN A 486 4.12 -2.39 -27.49
CA GLN A 486 4.02 -3.80 -27.08
C GLN A 486 4.65 -4.74 -28.12
N ALA A 487 4.46 -4.45 -29.41
CA ALA A 487 5.08 -5.15 -30.53
C ALA A 487 6.58 -4.83 -30.70
N ARG A 488 7.15 -3.96 -29.86
CA ARG A 488 8.55 -3.48 -29.93
C ARG A 488 8.90 -2.87 -31.29
N ARG A 489 7.94 -2.15 -31.88
CA ARG A 489 8.10 -1.46 -33.17
C ARG A 489 8.26 0.04 -32.98
N PRO A 490 8.94 0.73 -33.91
CA PRO A 490 8.90 2.19 -33.98
C PRO A 490 7.46 2.68 -34.22
N LYS A 491 7.24 3.97 -34.00
CA LYS A 491 5.92 4.60 -34.08
C LYS A 491 5.32 4.43 -35.49
N LEU A 492 4.23 3.67 -35.58
CA LEU A 492 3.47 3.46 -36.82
C LEU A 492 2.65 4.70 -37.17
N GLN A 493 2.55 5.03 -38.46
CA GLN A 493 1.81 6.19 -38.95
C GLN A 493 0.70 5.78 -39.92
N LEU A 494 -0.50 6.32 -39.74
CA LEU A 494 -1.61 6.15 -40.66
C LEU A 494 -1.46 7.09 -41.87
N SER A 495 -1.45 6.52 -43.08
CA SER A 495 -1.55 7.28 -44.35
C SER A 495 -2.86 8.09 -44.43
N ALA A 496 -2.91 9.10 -45.31
CA ALA A 496 -4.11 9.91 -45.49
C ALA A 496 -5.30 9.07 -45.99
N GLU A 497 -5.03 8.10 -46.85
CA GLU A 497 -5.99 7.14 -47.40
C GLU A 497 -6.51 6.19 -46.32
N ALA A 498 -5.63 5.69 -45.45
CA ALA A 498 -6.03 4.88 -44.30
C ALA A 498 -6.92 5.66 -43.33
N ARG A 499 -6.57 6.93 -43.02
CA ARG A 499 -7.38 7.82 -42.18
C ARG A 499 -8.79 8.01 -42.75
N LYS A 500 -8.90 8.32 -44.05
CA LYS A 500 -10.19 8.46 -44.74
C LYS A 500 -11.03 7.18 -44.65
N ARG A 501 -10.39 6.01 -44.82
CA ARG A 501 -11.07 4.71 -44.73
C ARG A 501 -11.60 4.42 -43.34
N LEU A 502 -10.84 4.74 -42.29
CA LEU A 502 -11.27 4.59 -40.89
C LEU A 502 -12.48 5.48 -40.59
N GLN A 503 -12.48 6.73 -41.06
CA GLN A 503 -13.59 7.68 -40.85
C GLN A 503 -14.85 7.31 -41.63
N ALA A 504 -14.72 6.68 -42.80
CA ALA A 504 -15.87 6.26 -43.62
C ALA A 504 -16.55 4.97 -43.11
N HIS A 505 -15.90 4.22 -42.23
CA HIS A 505 -16.46 2.98 -41.68
C HIS A 505 -17.52 3.25 -40.60
N THR A 506 -18.56 2.42 -40.54
CA THR A 506 -19.69 2.60 -39.61
C THR A 506 -19.43 2.05 -38.21
N TRP A 507 -18.40 1.23 -38.04
CA TRP A 507 -17.98 0.66 -36.75
C TRP A 507 -19.11 -0.02 -35.95
N PRO A 508 -19.76 -1.08 -36.48
CA PRO A 508 -20.81 -1.79 -35.77
C PRO A 508 -20.36 -2.37 -34.43
N GLY A 509 -19.08 -2.75 -34.28
CA GLY A 509 -18.50 -3.18 -33.00
C GLY A 509 -17.87 -2.04 -32.19
N ASN A 510 -18.13 -0.78 -32.56
CA ASN A 510 -17.69 0.43 -31.89
C ASN A 510 -16.17 0.46 -31.62
N VAL A 511 -15.76 0.97 -30.45
CA VAL A 511 -14.35 1.10 -30.05
C VAL A 511 -13.67 -0.27 -29.92
N ARG A 512 -14.40 -1.32 -29.56
CA ARG A 512 -13.86 -2.70 -29.47
C ARG A 512 -13.36 -3.19 -30.83
N GLU A 513 -14.14 -2.98 -31.88
CA GLU A 513 -13.75 -3.33 -33.25
C GLU A 513 -12.54 -2.51 -33.70
N LEU A 514 -12.56 -1.19 -33.48
CA LEU A 514 -11.44 -0.31 -33.83
C LEU A 514 -10.15 -0.72 -33.11
N ARG A 515 -10.22 -1.02 -31.80
CA ARG A 515 -9.08 -1.49 -31.01
C ARG A 515 -8.50 -2.78 -31.59
N ASN A 516 -9.36 -3.77 -31.88
CA ASN A 516 -8.93 -5.05 -32.44
C ASN A 516 -8.28 -4.88 -33.82
N LEU A 517 -8.81 -3.97 -34.65
CA LEU A 517 -8.20 -3.64 -35.93
C LEU A 517 -6.80 -3.03 -35.74
N MET A 518 -6.67 -2.03 -34.86
CA MET A 518 -5.39 -1.36 -34.62
C MET A 518 -4.34 -2.30 -34.01
N GLU A 519 -4.75 -3.22 -33.13
CA GLU A 519 -3.89 -4.29 -32.63
C GLU A 519 -3.34 -5.13 -33.78
N ARG A 520 -4.22 -5.68 -34.62
CA ARG A 520 -3.80 -6.49 -35.77
C ARG A 520 -2.88 -5.74 -36.71
N VAL A 521 -3.18 -4.48 -37.00
CA VAL A 521 -2.34 -3.62 -37.84
C VAL A 521 -0.97 -3.42 -37.21
N ALA A 522 -0.88 -3.17 -35.89
CA ALA A 522 0.39 -2.99 -35.21
C ALA A 522 1.32 -4.22 -35.34
N PHE A 523 0.76 -5.42 -35.24
CA PHE A 523 1.53 -6.67 -35.33
C PHE A 523 1.80 -7.14 -36.77
N LEU A 524 0.93 -6.83 -37.74
CA LEU A 524 0.97 -7.43 -39.09
C LEU A 524 1.38 -6.47 -40.21
N ALA A 525 1.34 -5.14 -39.99
CA ALA A 525 1.65 -4.19 -41.04
C ALA A 525 3.12 -4.35 -41.51
N PRO A 526 3.38 -4.45 -42.82
CA PRO A 526 4.71 -4.78 -43.36
C PRO A 526 5.73 -3.64 -43.17
N GLY A 527 5.28 -2.40 -43.01
CA GLY A 527 6.13 -1.21 -42.87
C GLY A 527 5.72 -0.30 -41.71
N GLU A 528 6.42 0.83 -41.58
CA GLU A 528 6.14 1.86 -40.56
C GLU A 528 4.93 2.74 -40.91
N LYS A 529 4.54 2.77 -42.19
CA LYS A 529 3.38 3.48 -42.70
C LYS A 529 2.28 2.49 -43.01
N VAL A 530 1.11 2.70 -42.41
CA VAL A 530 -0.10 1.89 -42.60
C VAL A 530 -0.89 2.48 -43.76
N GLU A 531 -1.01 1.70 -44.83
CA GLU A 531 -1.75 2.06 -46.04
C GLU A 531 -3.21 1.58 -45.98
N ALA A 532 -4.07 2.10 -46.85
CA ALA A 532 -5.49 1.73 -46.86
C ALA A 532 -5.73 0.23 -47.14
N ASP A 533 -4.82 -0.42 -47.87
CA ASP A 533 -4.88 -1.85 -48.19
C ASP A 533 -4.59 -2.74 -46.97
N ASP A 534 -3.75 -2.26 -46.03
CA ASP A 534 -3.48 -2.96 -44.77
C ASP A 534 -4.74 -3.03 -43.89
N LEU A 535 -5.62 -2.03 -44.01
CA LEU A 535 -6.93 -2.01 -43.36
C LEU A 535 -7.97 -2.86 -44.11
N ALA A 536 -7.87 -2.91 -45.45
CA ALA A 536 -8.83 -3.58 -46.32
C ALA A 536 -8.91 -5.09 -46.09
N PHE A 537 -7.78 -5.72 -45.79
CA PHE A 537 -7.71 -7.15 -45.47
C PHE A 537 -8.50 -7.52 -44.19
N ILE A 538 -8.79 -6.54 -43.33
CA ILE A 538 -9.33 -6.77 -41.97
C ILE A 538 -10.76 -6.23 -41.81
N LEU A 539 -11.08 -5.08 -42.43
CA LEU A 539 -12.42 -4.48 -42.45
C LEU A 539 -13.40 -5.19 -43.39
N SER A 540 -12.98 -6.24 -44.08
CA SER A 540 -13.83 -6.94 -45.05
C SER A 540 -13.60 -8.46 -45.10
N PRO A 541 -14.01 -9.22 -44.06
CA PRO A 541 -14.33 -10.63 -44.26
C PRO A 541 -15.60 -10.79 -45.12
N GLU A 542 -16.53 -9.83 -45.04
CA GLU A 542 -17.89 -9.94 -45.60
C GLU A 542 -18.13 -9.23 -46.94
N GLN A 543 -17.21 -8.41 -47.47
CA GLN A 543 -17.39 -7.91 -48.85
C GLN A 543 -17.14 -8.99 -49.92
N ASN A 544 -16.63 -10.17 -49.54
CA ASN A 544 -16.73 -11.36 -50.39
C ASN A 544 -18.12 -12.03 -50.33
N ARG A 545 -19.03 -11.64 -49.43
CA ARG A 545 -20.44 -12.07 -49.42
C ARG A 545 -21.36 -11.20 -50.28
N MET A 546 -20.92 -10.01 -50.72
CA MET A 546 -21.69 -9.19 -51.68
C MET A 546 -21.71 -9.76 -53.12
N GLN A 547 -21.26 -10.99 -53.31
CA GLN A 547 -21.51 -11.78 -54.51
C GLN A 547 -21.81 -13.26 -54.18
N GLU A 548 -22.45 -13.56 -53.04
CA GLU A 548 -23.20 -14.82 -52.98
C GLU A 548 -24.44 -14.65 -53.89
N PRO A 549 -24.58 -15.43 -54.98
CA PRO A 549 -25.80 -15.40 -55.78
C PRO A 549 -26.99 -15.70 -54.85
N SER A 550 -28.07 -14.93 -54.95
CA SER A 550 -29.32 -15.26 -54.24
C SER A 550 -29.65 -16.74 -54.44
N LEU A 551 -30.11 -17.42 -53.39
CA LEU A 551 -30.65 -18.79 -53.47
C LEU A 551 -31.88 -18.90 -54.40
N ASP A 552 -32.41 -17.75 -54.86
CA ASP A 552 -33.46 -17.66 -55.88
C ASP A 552 -32.94 -17.83 -57.32
N LEU A 553 -31.62 -17.88 -57.54
CA LEU A 553 -31.01 -18.12 -58.85
C LEU A 553 -30.86 -19.63 -59.11
N GLY A 554 -31.28 -20.09 -60.29
CA GLY A 554 -31.03 -21.46 -60.73
C GLY A 554 -29.52 -21.73 -60.85
N LEU A 555 -29.09 -22.98 -60.58
CA LEU A 555 -27.67 -23.39 -60.61
C LEU A 555 -26.93 -22.98 -61.90
N GLY A 556 -27.63 -22.99 -63.04
CA GLY A 556 -27.09 -22.56 -64.33
C GLY A 556 -26.69 -21.08 -64.36
N GLU A 557 -27.54 -20.19 -63.86
CA GLU A 557 -27.30 -18.74 -63.84
C GLU A 557 -26.23 -18.37 -62.81
N ALA A 558 -26.27 -18.99 -61.62
CA ALA A 558 -25.23 -18.83 -60.60
C ALA A 558 -23.84 -19.23 -61.14
N THR A 559 -23.76 -20.33 -61.91
CA THR A 559 -22.52 -20.79 -62.52
C THR A 559 -22.01 -19.82 -63.60
N ILE A 560 -22.90 -19.24 -64.41
CA ILE A 560 -22.53 -18.25 -65.43
C ILE A 560 -21.96 -16.98 -64.78
N LEU A 561 -22.63 -16.45 -63.76
CA LEU A 561 -22.18 -15.26 -63.03
C LEU A 561 -20.81 -15.48 -62.37
N PHE A 562 -20.64 -16.63 -61.72
CA PHE A 562 -19.35 -17.01 -61.14
C PHE A 562 -18.24 -17.10 -62.20
N GLN A 563 -18.50 -17.75 -63.34
CA GLN A 563 -17.52 -17.86 -64.42
C GLN A 563 -17.14 -16.50 -65.02
N GLN A 564 -18.11 -15.60 -65.22
CA GLN A 564 -17.83 -14.24 -65.70
C GLN A 564 -16.95 -13.46 -64.72
N ASP A 565 -17.29 -13.48 -63.43
CA ASP A 565 -16.53 -12.78 -62.40
C ASP A 565 -15.11 -13.34 -62.24
N PHE A 566 -14.97 -14.66 -62.23
CA PHE A 566 -13.67 -15.33 -62.15
C PHE A 566 -12.75 -14.97 -63.32
N ILE A 567 -13.30 -14.94 -64.55
CA ILE A 567 -12.56 -14.52 -65.74
C ILE A 567 -12.17 -13.02 -65.65
N ARG A 568 -13.07 -12.12 -65.21
CA ARG A 568 -12.75 -10.69 -65.05
C ARG A 568 -11.63 -10.47 -64.03
N ARG A 569 -11.65 -11.18 -62.90
CA ARG A 569 -10.60 -11.10 -61.88
C ARG A 569 -9.25 -11.59 -62.42
N ALA A 570 -9.24 -12.69 -63.16
CA ALA A 570 -8.03 -13.20 -63.81
C ALA A 570 -7.42 -12.18 -64.79
N ILE A 571 -8.26 -11.57 -65.65
CA ILE A 571 -7.84 -10.54 -66.62
C ILE A 571 -7.27 -9.30 -65.91
N LYS A 572 -7.94 -8.80 -64.86
CA LYS A 572 -7.49 -7.64 -64.08
C LYS A 572 -6.15 -7.91 -63.37
N ARG A 573 -5.96 -9.12 -62.85
CA ARG A 573 -4.74 -9.52 -62.12
C ARG A 573 -3.48 -9.46 -62.98
N VAL A 574 -3.60 -9.72 -64.28
CA VAL A 574 -2.47 -9.70 -65.24
C VAL A 574 -2.52 -8.48 -66.17
N ARG A 575 -3.17 -7.39 -65.72
CA ARG A 575 -3.25 -6.10 -66.43
C ARG A 575 -3.73 -6.24 -67.89
N ASN A 576 -4.85 -6.94 -68.10
CA ASN A 576 -5.47 -7.16 -69.41
C ASN A 576 -4.64 -7.99 -70.42
N ASN A 577 -3.57 -8.68 -69.98
CA ASN A 577 -2.86 -9.61 -70.85
C ASN A 577 -3.65 -10.92 -71.02
N MET A 578 -4.33 -11.07 -72.16
CA MET A 578 -5.21 -12.23 -72.43
C MET A 578 -4.46 -13.57 -72.52
N SER A 579 -3.21 -13.58 -72.97
CA SER A 579 -2.37 -14.79 -73.02
C SER A 579 -2.03 -15.28 -71.62
N GLU A 580 -1.65 -14.36 -70.73
CA GLU A 580 -1.32 -14.68 -69.34
C GLU A 580 -2.58 -15.02 -68.53
N SER A 581 -3.70 -14.36 -68.84
CA SER A 581 -5.02 -14.64 -68.25
C SER A 581 -5.46 -16.07 -68.55
N ALA A 582 -5.29 -16.51 -69.80
CA ALA A 582 -5.63 -17.86 -70.23
C ALA A 582 -4.75 -18.91 -69.54
N ARG A 583 -3.43 -18.66 -69.45
CA ARG A 583 -2.51 -19.53 -68.72
C ARG A 583 -2.88 -19.67 -67.24
N LEU A 584 -3.21 -18.55 -66.58
CA LEU A 584 -3.63 -18.52 -65.17
C LEU A 584 -4.94 -19.27 -64.94
N LEU A 585 -5.83 -19.27 -65.94
CA LEU A 585 -7.09 -20.01 -65.93
C LEU A 585 -6.96 -21.48 -66.39
N GLY A 586 -5.76 -21.95 -66.74
CA GLY A 586 -5.54 -23.32 -67.24
C GLY A 586 -6.12 -23.57 -68.64
N LEU A 587 -6.36 -22.51 -69.42
CA LEU A 587 -6.97 -22.57 -70.74
C LEU A 587 -5.97 -22.12 -71.82
N HIS A 588 -6.13 -22.66 -73.02
CA HIS A 588 -5.50 -22.07 -74.21
C HIS A 588 -6.17 -20.71 -74.53
N ARG A 589 -5.43 -19.73 -75.06
CA ARG A 589 -5.94 -18.37 -75.36
C ARG A 589 -7.21 -18.40 -76.21
N SER A 590 -7.25 -19.22 -77.26
CA SER A 590 -8.44 -19.40 -78.10
C SER A 590 -9.66 -19.97 -77.36
N ASN A 591 -9.43 -20.82 -76.34
CA ASN A 591 -10.50 -21.37 -75.51
C ASN A 591 -11.06 -20.34 -74.54
N LEU A 592 -10.22 -19.44 -74.02
CA LEU A 592 -10.67 -18.33 -73.18
C LEU A 592 -11.61 -17.39 -73.96
N TYR A 593 -11.24 -16.96 -75.17
CA TYR A 593 -12.12 -16.13 -76.01
C TYR A 593 -13.42 -16.83 -76.39
N ARG A 594 -13.38 -18.13 -76.68
CA ARG A 594 -14.59 -18.92 -76.95
C ARG A 594 -15.50 -19.00 -75.72
N LYS A 595 -14.92 -19.17 -74.53
CA LYS A 595 -15.64 -19.23 -73.26
C LYS A 595 -16.25 -17.88 -72.89
N MET A 596 -15.53 -16.77 -73.11
CA MET A 596 -16.03 -15.41 -72.88
C MET A 596 -17.24 -15.08 -73.78
N ARG A 597 -17.19 -15.46 -75.06
CA ARG A 597 -18.32 -15.30 -75.99
C ARG A 597 -19.53 -16.14 -75.58
N GLN A 598 -19.32 -17.39 -75.17
CA GLN A 598 -20.40 -18.25 -74.66
C GLN A 598 -21.06 -17.69 -73.39
N LEU A 599 -20.29 -16.97 -72.58
CA LEU A 599 -20.77 -16.33 -71.35
C LEU A 599 -21.32 -14.91 -71.59
N GLY A 600 -21.42 -14.43 -72.84
CA GLY A 600 -21.96 -13.09 -73.14
C GLY A 600 -21.07 -11.93 -72.67
N MET A 601 -19.76 -12.14 -72.49
CA MET A 601 -18.82 -11.08 -72.12
C MET A 601 -18.38 -10.32 -73.38
N SER A 602 -18.66 -9.01 -73.48
CA SER A 602 -18.17 -8.15 -74.57
C SER A 602 -16.76 -7.64 -74.32
N GLU A 603 -15.98 -7.50 -75.38
CA GLU A 603 -14.66 -6.86 -75.34
C GLU A 603 -14.83 -5.34 -75.28
N ALA A 604 -14.11 -4.69 -74.36
CA ALA A 604 -13.72 -3.30 -74.58
C ALA A 604 -12.62 -3.32 -75.64
N SER A 605 -13.00 -3.04 -76.89
CA SER A 605 -12.10 -2.86 -78.02
C SER A 605 -11.01 -1.84 -77.67
N GLY A 606 -9.76 -2.28 -77.59
CA GLY A 606 -8.61 -1.40 -77.74
C GLY A 606 -8.58 -0.91 -79.17
N ARG A 607 -8.90 0.37 -79.38
CA ARG A 607 -8.56 1.10 -80.60
C ARG A 607 -7.06 1.37 -80.56
N ASP A 608 -6.31 0.72 -81.45
CA ASP A 608 -5.00 1.19 -81.89
C ASP A 608 -5.24 1.93 -83.22
N GLU A 609 -5.46 3.24 -83.11
CA GLU A 609 -5.44 4.33 -84.11
C GLU A 609 -5.07 5.55 -83.24
N GLU A 610 -4.01 6.34 -83.40
CA GLU A 610 -3.25 6.82 -84.56
C GLU A 610 -1.82 7.21 -84.11
N GLU A 611 -0.82 7.02 -84.97
CA GLU A 611 0.30 7.96 -85.13
C GLU A 611 0.68 7.96 -86.62
N GLU A 612 0.00 8.82 -87.40
CA GLU A 612 0.54 9.41 -88.63
C GLU A 612 0.85 10.87 -88.33
N GLU A 613 2.13 11.26 -88.41
CA GLU A 613 2.58 12.26 -89.39
C GLU A 613 4.10 12.50 -89.32
N GLY A 614 4.73 12.45 -90.50
CA GLY A 614 5.85 13.32 -90.85
C GLY A 614 7.25 12.69 -90.84
N THR A 615 7.74 12.26 -92.00
CA THR A 615 8.67 13.07 -92.84
C THR A 615 9.20 12.24 -94.02
N GLU A 616 9.16 12.84 -95.21
CA GLU A 616 9.69 12.37 -96.50
C GLU A 616 11.17 11.92 -96.45
N VAL A 617 11.55 10.98 -97.33
CA VAL A 617 12.43 11.21 -98.51
C VAL A 617 12.86 9.87 -99.13
N ARG A 618 12.55 9.74 -100.43
CA ARG A 618 13.19 8.99 -101.55
C ARG A 618 14.31 7.96 -101.29
N ASP A 619 14.15 6.77 -101.89
CA ASP A 619 14.89 6.26 -103.07
C ASP A 619 14.90 4.71 -103.07
N VAL A 620 14.26 4.03 -104.04
CA VAL A 620 14.87 3.40 -105.24
C VAL A 620 15.26 1.91 -105.05
N LEU A 621 14.66 1.06 -105.91
CA LEU A 621 15.05 -0.29 -106.38
C LEU A 621 14.65 -1.56 -105.58
N ASP A 622 13.65 -2.26 -106.15
CA ASP A 622 13.54 -3.73 -106.39
C ASP A 622 14.86 -4.28 -107.03
N PRO A 623 15.22 -5.61 -107.10
CA PRO A 623 14.45 -6.83 -106.79
C PRO A 623 15.18 -8.04 -106.14
N ARG A 624 14.35 -9.03 -105.75
CA ARG A 624 14.52 -10.51 -105.86
C ARG A 624 15.47 -11.33 -104.94
N SER A 625 14.93 -12.50 -104.59
CA SER A 625 15.57 -13.82 -104.32
C SER A 625 16.10 -14.01 -102.88
N LYS A 626 15.83 -15.10 -102.16
CA LYS A 626 15.37 -16.46 -102.47
C LYS A 626 14.48 -16.98 -101.34
#